data_AF-A0A7C4J397-F1
#
_entry.id   AF-A0A7C4J397-F1
#
_cell.length_a   1.000
_cell.length_b   1.000
_cell.length_c   1.000
_cell.angle_alpha   90.00
_cell.angle_beta   90.00
_cell.angle_gamma   90.00
#
_symmetry.space_group_name_H-M   'P 1'
#
loop_
_entity.id
_entity.type
_entity.pdbx_description
1 polymer ?
#
loop_
_entity_poly.entity_id
_entity_poly.type
_entity_poly.pdbx_seq_one_letter_code
_entity_poly.pdbx_strand_id
1 'polypeptide(L)'
;MLYTFKHLYLRLPYITIIIIGIFYFISCTDDSFNNIINHENAYNNNIPENTVPAPGNNGLLIVTNITQNSAKIQWTLATDNSPAELLQYQIVVSQTLTLFSLEEIIQSGLLKEDNWSIGPVNEYTITNLLFGKQYFINVCVRDPDNNISIYYPITFTTIGRIYLFSAGTYSGAMASSSNTARQEINELVHKALISKYSNLPQDNHVAFISIDSIDAIKNIPEHYRVPTNWPIYSSTDNIIAYNWDDLLDGTIIDQLQNLGVCDSYWWSGSLHDGSCDTEYNCNNWTSTTLTSSTSTLMVIPVLTGRSGAHNRTNYEWIFSNDRNCNDTLHLIGLCW
;
A
#
# COMPACT_ATOMS: atom_id res chain seq x y z
N MET A 1 73.73 81.77 -75.67
CA MET A 1 72.95 82.97 -75.31
C MET A 1 71.55 82.51 -74.94
N LEU A 2 71.10 82.87 -73.74
CA LEU A 2 69.87 82.44 -73.08
C LEU A 2 68.57 82.87 -73.80
N TYR A 3 67.50 82.10 -73.49
CA TYR A 3 66.07 82.43 -73.26
C TYR A 3 65.14 81.46 -74.02
N THR A 4 64.71 80.33 -73.44
CA THR A 4 63.58 80.07 -72.50
C THR A 4 62.16 80.33 -73.01
N PHE A 5 61.40 79.23 -73.08
CA PHE A 5 60.00 78.99 -72.67
C PHE A 5 58.90 80.01 -73.02
N LYS A 6 57.79 79.53 -73.60
CA LYS A 6 56.55 79.24 -72.83
C LYS A 6 55.41 78.61 -73.64
N HIS A 7 54.69 77.72 -72.95
CA HIS A 7 53.30 77.27 -73.17
C HIS A 7 53.06 76.32 -74.36
N LEU A 8 52.22 75.29 -74.28
CA LEU A 8 51.05 75.02 -73.43
C LEU A 8 50.86 73.47 -73.51
N TYR A 9 50.98 72.73 -72.41
CA TYR A 9 49.87 72.27 -71.58
C TYR A 9 48.72 71.57 -72.32
N LEU A 10 48.42 70.38 -71.80
CA LEU A 10 47.15 69.63 -71.75
C LEU A 10 47.14 68.31 -72.54
N ARG A 11 46.82 67.26 -71.77
CA ARG A 11 46.49 65.88 -72.18
C ARG A 11 47.64 64.88 -72.23
N LEU A 12 48.32 64.68 -71.10
CA LEU A 12 49.09 63.45 -70.88
C LEU A 12 49.13 62.90 -69.43
N PRO A 13 48.14 63.14 -68.54
CA PRO A 13 47.99 62.32 -67.34
C PRO A 13 46.62 61.64 -67.21
N TYR A 14 45.98 61.21 -68.30
CA TYR A 14 44.70 60.47 -68.22
C TYR A 14 44.78 58.97 -68.57
N ILE A 15 45.91 58.48 -69.07
CA ILE A 15 46.02 57.08 -69.53
C ILE A 15 46.68 56.16 -68.48
N THR A 16 47.37 56.70 -67.47
CA THR A 16 48.02 55.88 -66.43
C THR A 16 47.18 55.66 -65.15
N ILE A 17 46.08 56.38 -64.95
CA ILE A 17 45.21 56.21 -63.77
C ILE A 17 44.04 55.23 -64.02
N ILE A 18 43.70 54.94 -65.28
CA ILE A 18 42.57 54.04 -65.59
C ILE A 18 42.96 52.55 -65.54
N ILE A 19 44.24 52.20 -65.68
CA ILE A 19 44.67 50.78 -65.67
C ILE A 19 44.97 50.25 -64.25
N ILE A 20 45.27 51.13 -63.28
CA ILE A 20 45.48 50.72 -61.87
C ILE A 20 44.17 50.69 -61.07
N GLY A 21 43.13 51.38 -61.53
CA GLY A 21 41.80 51.36 -60.92
C GLY A 21 40.91 50.16 -61.30
N ILE A 22 41.26 49.41 -62.36
CA ILE A 22 40.45 48.28 -62.84
C ILE A 22 40.84 46.94 -62.16
N PHE A 23 41.99 46.86 -61.51
CA PHE A 23 42.39 45.65 -60.77
C PHE A 23 41.99 45.63 -59.28
N TYR A 24 41.41 46.71 -58.74
CA TYR A 24 40.98 46.77 -57.32
C TYR A 24 39.48 46.53 -57.08
N PHE A 25 38.68 46.25 -58.12
CA PHE A 25 37.24 45.98 -57.99
C PHE A 25 36.84 44.52 -58.25
N ILE A 26 37.79 43.59 -58.25
CA ILE A 26 37.51 42.17 -58.10
C ILE A 26 38.17 41.66 -56.81
N SER A 27 37.97 42.36 -55.70
CA SER A 27 37.81 41.64 -54.44
C SER A 27 36.31 41.41 -54.30
N CYS A 28 35.80 40.40 -54.99
CA CYS A 28 34.68 39.66 -54.42
C CYS A 28 35.10 39.41 -52.97
N THR A 29 34.25 39.82 -52.04
CA THR A 29 34.29 39.28 -50.69
C THR A 29 34.39 37.78 -50.87
N ASP A 30 35.57 37.21 -50.65
CA ASP A 30 35.67 35.85 -50.16
C ASP A 30 35.19 35.97 -48.70
N ASP A 31 33.91 36.30 -48.56
CA ASP A 31 33.20 35.87 -47.38
C ASP A 31 33.45 34.39 -47.45
N SER A 32 34.13 33.86 -46.44
CA SER A 32 34.47 32.46 -46.41
C SER A 32 33.19 31.65 -46.21
N PHE A 33 32.08 31.97 -46.89
CA PHE A 33 30.76 31.40 -46.85
C PHE A 33 30.86 29.92 -47.12
N ASN A 34 31.66 29.50 -48.09
CA ASN A 34 31.95 28.08 -48.27
C ASN A 34 32.68 27.49 -47.06
N ASN A 35 33.60 28.22 -46.44
CA ASN A 35 34.34 27.74 -45.26
C ASN A 35 33.46 27.72 -44.00
N ILE A 36 32.56 28.69 -43.83
CA ILE A 36 31.58 28.81 -42.74
C ILE A 36 30.48 27.76 -42.93
N ILE A 37 29.92 27.61 -44.13
CA ILE A 37 28.99 26.53 -44.49
C ILE A 37 29.67 25.18 -44.35
N ASN A 38 30.94 25.02 -44.74
CA ASN A 38 31.66 23.78 -44.51
C ASN A 38 31.98 23.57 -43.02
N HIS A 39 32.18 24.61 -42.22
CA HIS A 39 32.37 24.49 -40.77
C HIS A 39 31.05 24.18 -40.03
N GLU A 40 29.92 24.71 -40.50
CA GLU A 40 28.57 24.42 -40.00
C GLU A 40 28.05 23.07 -40.48
N ASN A 41 28.36 22.66 -41.72
CA ASN A 41 28.03 21.33 -42.26
C ASN A 41 29.01 20.24 -41.79
N ALA A 42 30.26 20.60 -41.46
CA ALA A 42 31.21 19.71 -40.78
C ALA A 42 31.06 19.74 -39.26
N TYR A 43 30.21 20.62 -38.73
CA TYR A 43 29.57 20.38 -37.45
C TYR A 43 28.59 19.24 -37.66
N ASN A 44 29.16 18.04 -37.72
CA ASN A 44 28.43 16.82 -37.54
C ASN A 44 27.74 17.01 -36.19
N ASN A 45 26.43 17.27 -36.20
CA ASN A 45 25.58 17.15 -35.03
C ASN A 45 25.53 15.66 -34.65
N ASN A 46 26.68 15.11 -34.25
CA ASN A 46 26.73 14.06 -33.24
C ASN A 46 26.39 14.74 -31.90
N ILE A 47 25.23 15.41 -31.84
CA ILE A 47 24.45 15.36 -30.61
C ILE A 47 24.17 13.86 -30.51
N PRO A 48 24.77 13.12 -29.56
CA PRO A 48 24.38 11.73 -29.38
C PRO A 48 22.86 11.76 -29.29
N GLU A 49 22.19 11.02 -30.18
CA GLU A 49 20.73 10.88 -30.17
C GLU A 49 20.33 10.77 -28.72
N ASN A 50 19.57 11.75 -28.20
CA ASN A 50 19.24 11.69 -26.79
C ASN A 50 18.34 10.48 -26.59
N THR A 51 18.92 9.47 -25.95
CA THR A 51 18.27 8.21 -25.69
C THR A 51 17.49 8.35 -24.41
N VAL A 52 16.22 7.97 -24.44
CA VAL A 52 15.40 7.80 -23.22
C VAL A 52 16.22 7.10 -22.12
N PRO A 53 16.12 7.53 -20.85
CA PRO A 53 16.89 6.90 -19.79
C PRO A 53 16.66 5.39 -19.71
N ALA A 54 17.72 4.62 -19.52
CA ALA A 54 17.62 3.18 -19.32
C ALA A 54 17.44 2.87 -17.81
N PRO A 55 16.28 2.32 -17.37
CA PRO A 55 16.06 2.00 -15.96
C PRO A 55 17.12 1.04 -15.39
N GLY A 56 17.60 1.33 -14.18
CA GLY A 56 18.60 0.50 -13.52
C GLY A 56 18.04 -0.86 -13.12
N ASN A 57 18.91 -1.85 -12.95
CA ASN A 57 18.54 -3.23 -12.54
C ASN A 57 17.42 -3.83 -13.41
N ASN A 58 17.48 -3.61 -14.73
CA ASN A 58 16.44 -4.02 -15.68
C ASN A 58 15.04 -3.50 -15.32
N GLY A 59 14.94 -2.33 -14.67
CA GLY A 59 13.67 -1.73 -14.28
C GLY A 59 12.99 -2.39 -13.08
N LEU A 60 13.64 -3.30 -12.35
CA LEU A 60 13.01 -3.96 -11.20
C LEU A 60 12.99 -3.04 -9.96
N LEU A 61 11.80 -2.92 -9.37
CA LEU A 61 11.55 -2.22 -8.11
C LEU A 61 11.58 -3.19 -6.93
N ILE A 62 11.92 -2.67 -5.75
CA ILE A 62 11.88 -3.40 -4.47
C ILE A 62 10.96 -2.64 -3.52
N VAL A 63 10.02 -3.35 -2.88
CA VAL A 63 9.18 -2.82 -1.80
C VAL A 63 9.62 -3.43 -0.47
N THR A 64 9.89 -2.59 0.52
CA THR A 64 10.25 -2.99 1.88
C THR A 64 9.48 -2.15 2.92
N ASN A 65 9.62 -2.51 4.20
CA ASN A 65 9.05 -1.76 5.33
C ASN A 65 7.57 -1.40 5.14
N ILE A 66 6.77 -2.36 4.68
CA ILE A 66 5.32 -2.18 4.52
C ILE A 66 4.72 -2.09 5.92
N THR A 67 3.99 -1.01 6.17
CA THR A 67 3.23 -0.78 7.40
C THR A 67 1.74 -0.69 7.08
N GLN A 68 0.94 -0.25 8.05
CA GLN A 68 -0.49 -0.01 7.85
C GLN A 68 -0.78 1.21 6.97
N ASN A 69 0.15 2.17 6.91
CA ASN A 69 -0.08 3.45 6.24
C ASN A 69 1.12 3.94 5.40
N SER A 70 2.14 3.10 5.24
CA SER A 70 3.33 3.43 4.47
C SER A 70 3.99 2.20 3.85
N ALA A 71 4.82 2.45 2.84
CA ALA A 71 5.76 1.48 2.30
C ALA A 71 6.98 2.20 1.73
N LYS A 72 8.14 1.54 1.83
CA LYS A 72 9.38 2.04 1.24
C LYS A 72 9.61 1.36 -0.10
N ILE A 73 9.86 2.17 -1.12
CA ILE A 73 10.18 1.74 -2.48
C ILE A 73 11.63 2.06 -2.75
N GLN A 74 12.34 1.14 -3.38
CA GLN A 74 13.74 1.27 -3.73
C GLN A 74 13.97 0.78 -5.16
N TRP A 75 14.90 1.42 -5.85
CA TRP A 75 15.30 1.06 -7.21
C TRP A 75 16.78 1.35 -7.43
N THR A 76 17.35 0.79 -8.48
CA THR A 76 18.69 1.16 -8.94
C THR A 76 18.55 2.34 -9.90
N LEU A 77 19.37 3.39 -9.74
CA LEU A 77 19.32 4.57 -10.61
C LEU A 77 19.44 4.18 -12.10
N ALA A 78 18.71 4.91 -12.94
CA ALA A 78 18.79 4.80 -14.39
C ALA A 78 20.11 5.38 -14.92
N THR A 79 20.44 5.02 -16.15
CA THR A 79 21.61 5.52 -16.87
C THR A 79 21.19 6.01 -18.25
N ASP A 80 21.75 7.13 -18.68
CA ASP A 80 21.60 7.67 -20.03
C ASP A 80 22.91 8.34 -20.48
N ASN A 81 22.86 9.10 -21.57
CA ASN A 81 23.97 9.93 -22.05
C ASN A 81 24.03 11.31 -21.38
N SER A 82 23.12 11.63 -20.46
CA SER A 82 23.12 12.85 -19.65
C SER A 82 23.97 12.68 -18.39
N PRO A 83 24.38 13.78 -17.73
CA PRO A 83 24.97 13.71 -16.41
C PRO A 83 23.99 13.10 -15.39
N ALA A 84 24.41 12.05 -14.68
CA ALA A 84 23.56 11.27 -13.79
C ALA A 84 22.93 12.12 -12.65
N GLU A 85 23.59 13.20 -12.27
CA GLU A 85 23.11 14.17 -11.28
C GLU A 85 21.90 15.00 -11.72
N LEU A 86 21.57 14.98 -13.01
CA LEU A 86 20.43 15.71 -13.56
C LEU A 86 19.19 14.83 -13.78
N LEU A 87 19.30 13.51 -13.55
CA LEU A 87 18.16 12.62 -13.65
C LEU A 87 17.17 12.87 -12.50
N GLN A 88 15.91 13.02 -12.87
CA GLN A 88 14.80 13.26 -11.95
C GLN A 88 13.88 12.05 -11.90
N TYR A 89 13.27 11.82 -10.74
CA TYR A 89 12.41 10.67 -10.50
C TYR A 89 11.07 11.12 -9.95
N GLN A 90 10.02 10.39 -10.31
CA GLN A 90 8.69 10.58 -9.76
C GLN A 90 8.03 9.23 -9.53
N ILE A 91 7.37 9.11 -8.39
CA ILE A 91 6.71 7.88 -7.97
C ILE A 91 5.22 8.06 -8.21
N VAL A 92 4.64 7.16 -9.00
CA VAL A 92 3.21 7.14 -9.27
C VAL A 92 2.58 5.98 -8.51
N VAL A 93 1.49 6.26 -7.80
CA VAL A 93 0.81 5.31 -6.92
C VAL A 93 -0.66 5.28 -7.28
N SER A 94 -1.22 4.08 -7.40
CA SER A 94 -2.63 3.89 -7.75
C SER A 94 -3.24 2.70 -6.99
N GLN A 95 -4.55 2.73 -6.74
CA GLN A 95 -5.30 1.59 -6.21
C GLN A 95 -6.05 0.83 -7.31
N THR A 96 -6.14 1.39 -8.52
CA THR A 96 -6.99 0.88 -9.61
C THR A 96 -6.25 0.60 -10.90
N LEU A 97 -5.19 1.36 -11.18
CA LEU A 97 -4.39 1.20 -12.40
C LEU A 97 -3.40 0.06 -12.21
N THR A 98 -3.61 -1.03 -12.94
CA THR A 98 -2.83 -2.28 -12.80
C THR A 98 -1.66 -2.37 -13.78
N LEU A 99 -1.74 -1.62 -14.88
CA LEU A 99 -0.74 -1.59 -15.95
C LEU A 99 -0.25 -0.16 -16.08
N PHE A 100 1.07 -0.04 -16.05
CA PHE A 100 1.74 1.23 -16.23
C PHE A 100 2.56 1.11 -17.51
N SER A 101 1.94 1.37 -18.66
CA SER A 101 2.67 1.94 -19.79
C SER A 101 2.87 3.44 -19.55
N LEU A 102 3.86 4.03 -20.22
CA LEU A 102 4.09 5.47 -20.12
C LEU A 102 2.86 6.27 -20.56
N GLU A 103 2.17 5.81 -21.61
CA GLU A 103 0.95 6.44 -22.12
C GLU A 103 -0.18 6.44 -21.09
N GLU A 104 -0.45 5.30 -20.45
CA GLU A 104 -1.48 5.19 -19.40
C GLU A 104 -1.16 6.10 -18.20
N ILE A 105 0.12 6.18 -17.80
CA ILE A 105 0.55 7.09 -16.73
C ILE A 105 0.23 8.53 -17.10
N ILE A 106 0.60 8.97 -18.30
CA ILE A 106 0.36 10.34 -18.76
C ILE A 106 -1.15 10.63 -18.81
N GLN A 107 -1.94 9.72 -19.37
CA GLN A 107 -3.40 9.87 -19.47
C GLN A 107 -4.10 9.87 -18.10
N SER A 108 -3.57 9.14 -17.11
CA SER A 108 -4.12 9.10 -15.76
C SER A 108 -4.01 10.43 -15.01
N GLY A 109 -3.09 11.31 -15.45
CA GLY A 109 -2.77 12.55 -14.76
C GLY A 109 -2.07 12.35 -13.41
N LEU A 110 -1.56 11.14 -13.11
CA LEU A 110 -0.76 10.86 -11.92
C LEU A 110 0.63 11.49 -11.99
N LEU A 111 1.17 11.68 -13.20
CA LEU A 111 2.38 12.48 -13.39
C LEU A 111 2.08 13.97 -13.16
N LYS A 112 2.85 14.62 -12.30
CA LYS A 112 2.70 16.03 -11.94
C LYS A 112 4.03 16.76 -12.04
N GLU A 113 4.08 17.88 -12.74
CA GLU A 113 5.34 18.61 -12.98
C GLU A 113 6.05 19.09 -11.70
N ASP A 114 5.29 19.34 -10.63
CA ASP A 114 5.80 19.78 -9.33
C ASP A 114 6.30 18.64 -8.42
N ASN A 115 6.11 17.38 -8.81
CA ASN A 115 6.47 16.22 -7.99
C ASN A 115 7.78 15.52 -8.44
N TRP A 116 8.49 16.05 -9.43
CA TRP A 116 9.79 15.51 -9.83
C TRP A 116 10.85 15.80 -8.77
N SER A 117 11.70 14.82 -8.47
CA SER A 117 12.79 15.01 -7.51
C SER A 117 13.78 16.08 -7.97
N ILE A 118 14.42 16.77 -7.02
CA ILE A 118 15.41 17.84 -7.26
C ILE A 118 16.80 17.27 -7.68
N GLY A 119 16.86 15.97 -8.01
CA GLY A 119 18.08 15.25 -8.38
C GLY A 119 17.87 13.73 -8.29
N PRO A 120 18.94 12.93 -8.47
CA PRO A 120 18.82 11.48 -8.47
C PRO A 120 18.48 10.97 -7.07
N VAL A 121 17.39 10.21 -7.00
CA VAL A 121 16.95 9.51 -5.79
C VAL A 121 16.70 8.05 -6.17
N ASN A 122 17.00 7.15 -5.25
CA ASN A 122 16.89 5.70 -5.45
C ASN A 122 15.93 5.03 -4.46
N GLU A 123 15.27 5.83 -3.61
CA GLU A 123 14.26 5.37 -2.69
C GLU A 123 13.23 6.45 -2.38
N TYR A 124 12.04 6.01 -1.98
CA TYR A 124 10.96 6.88 -1.53
C TYR A 124 10.07 6.16 -0.52
N THR A 125 9.61 6.87 0.50
CA THR A 125 8.61 6.35 1.44
C THR A 125 7.26 6.95 1.11
N ILE A 126 6.33 6.10 0.66
CA ILE A 126 4.95 6.49 0.44
C ILE A 126 4.25 6.48 1.80
N THR A 127 3.55 7.56 2.14
CA THR A 127 2.81 7.71 3.40
C THR A 127 1.32 7.95 3.14
N ASN A 128 0.52 8.00 4.21
CA ASN A 128 -0.93 8.25 4.15
C ASN A 128 -1.70 7.19 3.33
N LEU A 129 -1.19 5.96 3.29
CA LEU A 129 -1.88 4.83 2.69
C LEU A 129 -3.01 4.34 3.62
N LEU A 130 -4.09 3.87 3.02
CA LEU A 130 -5.12 3.10 3.72
C LEU A 130 -4.61 1.68 4.02
N PHE A 131 -4.95 1.15 5.20
CA PHE A 131 -4.59 -0.20 5.65
C PHE A 131 -5.36 -1.29 4.89
N GLY A 132 -4.75 -2.47 4.74
CA GLY A 132 -5.36 -3.61 4.05
C GLY A 132 -5.72 -3.35 2.58
N LYS A 133 -5.12 -2.33 1.95
CA LYS A 133 -5.37 -1.97 0.55
C LYS A 133 -4.19 -2.34 -0.32
N GLN A 134 -4.50 -2.89 -1.48
CA GLN A 134 -3.52 -3.15 -2.53
C GLN A 134 -3.23 -1.85 -3.29
N TYR A 135 -1.96 -1.62 -3.58
CA TYR A 135 -1.48 -0.51 -4.39
C TYR A 135 -0.61 -1.02 -5.52
N PHE A 136 -0.65 -0.30 -6.62
CA PHE A 136 0.19 -0.45 -7.78
C PHE A 136 1.11 0.76 -7.85
N ILE A 137 2.41 0.52 -8.05
CA ILE A 137 3.42 1.57 -8.09
C ILE A 137 4.21 1.46 -9.38
N ASN A 138 4.57 2.62 -9.93
CA ASN A 138 5.69 2.74 -10.85
C ASN A 138 6.59 3.91 -10.44
N VAL A 139 7.83 3.87 -10.92
CA VAL A 139 8.78 4.96 -10.87
C VAL A 139 9.02 5.42 -12.30
N CYS A 140 8.84 6.72 -12.53
CA CYS A 140 9.21 7.38 -13.77
C CYS A 140 10.56 8.05 -13.57
N VAL A 141 11.41 8.00 -14.58
CA VAL A 141 12.66 8.74 -14.64
C VAL A 141 12.66 9.65 -15.85
N ARG A 142 13.12 10.89 -15.66
CA ARG A 142 13.19 11.92 -16.70
C ARG A 142 14.59 12.51 -16.78
N ASP A 143 15.06 12.72 -18.00
CA ASP A 143 16.31 13.40 -18.28
C ASP A 143 16.13 14.94 -18.39
N PRO A 144 17.21 15.72 -18.60
CA PRO A 144 17.12 17.18 -18.78
C PRO A 144 16.34 17.65 -20.02
N ASP A 145 16.22 16.80 -21.05
CA ASP A 145 15.50 17.11 -22.29
C ASP A 145 14.03 16.65 -22.25
N ASN A 146 13.57 16.16 -21.09
CA ASN A 146 12.23 15.66 -20.81
C ASN A 146 11.88 14.31 -21.47
N ASN A 147 12.86 13.51 -21.87
CA ASN A 147 12.61 12.12 -22.22
C ASN A 147 12.33 11.31 -20.96
N ILE A 148 11.24 10.54 -20.99
CA ILE A 148 10.78 9.76 -19.84
C ILE A 148 10.88 8.27 -20.14
N SER A 149 11.40 7.51 -19.18
CA SER A 149 11.22 6.07 -19.13
C SER A 149 10.63 5.66 -17.78
N ILE A 150 10.20 4.40 -17.71
CA ILE A 150 9.51 3.85 -16.54
C ILE A 150 10.15 2.55 -16.11
N TYR A 151 10.11 2.30 -14.81
CA TYR A 151 10.46 1.01 -14.24
C TYR A 151 9.31 0.01 -14.49
N TYR A 152 9.56 -1.26 -14.20
CA TYR A 152 8.49 -2.24 -14.19
C TYR A 152 7.60 -2.03 -12.97
N PRO A 153 6.28 -2.07 -13.15
CA PRO A 153 5.38 -1.84 -12.05
C PRO A 153 5.44 -2.95 -11.02
N ILE A 154 5.26 -2.59 -9.76
CA ILE A 154 5.18 -3.51 -8.63
C ILE A 154 3.89 -3.27 -7.86
N THR A 155 3.41 -4.32 -7.19
CA THR A 155 2.26 -4.23 -6.28
C THR A 155 2.63 -4.68 -4.89
N PHE A 156 1.96 -4.10 -3.89
CA PHE A 156 2.03 -4.50 -2.50
C PHE A 156 0.69 -4.21 -1.83
N THR A 157 0.44 -4.87 -0.70
CA THR A 157 -0.74 -4.65 0.13
C THR A 157 -0.27 -4.12 1.48
N THR A 158 -0.82 -2.99 1.93
CA THR A 158 -0.54 -2.48 3.28
C THR A 158 -1.01 -3.47 4.34
N ILE A 159 -0.36 -3.46 5.50
CA ILE A 159 -0.79 -4.30 6.62
C ILE A 159 -2.19 -3.85 7.04
N GLY A 160 -3.14 -4.78 7.12
CA GLY A 160 -4.50 -4.48 7.53
C GLY A 160 -4.67 -4.43 9.04
N ARG A 161 -5.93 -4.56 9.46
CA ARG A 161 -6.35 -4.59 10.87
C ARG A 161 -7.41 -5.66 11.03
N ILE A 162 -7.31 -6.41 12.11
CA ILE A 162 -8.41 -7.25 12.58
C ILE A 162 -9.02 -6.52 13.78
N TYR A 163 -10.33 -6.49 13.88
CA TYR A 163 -11.03 -5.83 14.97
C TYR A 163 -11.78 -6.83 15.84
N LEU A 164 -11.59 -6.79 17.15
CA LEU A 164 -12.49 -7.42 18.13
C LEU A 164 -13.49 -6.39 18.65
N PHE A 165 -14.74 -6.81 18.74
CA PHE A 165 -15.82 -6.00 19.29
C PHE A 165 -16.87 -6.87 19.96
N SER A 166 -17.63 -6.33 20.91
CA SER A 166 -18.79 -7.07 21.43
C SER A 166 -19.97 -6.99 20.48
N ALA A 167 -20.52 -8.16 20.15
CA ALA A 167 -21.77 -8.33 19.42
C ALA A 167 -23.03 -8.21 20.31
N GLY A 168 -22.87 -7.85 21.59
CA GLY A 168 -23.93 -7.89 22.59
C GLY A 168 -23.80 -9.07 23.54
N THR A 169 -24.83 -9.29 24.35
CA THR A 169 -24.83 -10.33 25.38
C THR A 169 -25.91 -11.36 25.12
N TYR A 170 -25.58 -12.64 25.29
CA TYR A 170 -26.44 -13.77 24.98
C TYR A 170 -26.32 -14.86 26.03
N SER A 171 -27.37 -15.67 26.17
CA SER A 171 -27.26 -16.96 26.83
C SER A 171 -26.49 -17.95 25.95
N GLY A 172 -26.08 -19.09 26.50
CA GLY A 172 -25.36 -20.12 25.77
C GLY A 172 -26.15 -20.80 24.65
N ALA A 173 -27.47 -20.61 24.56
CA ALA A 173 -28.30 -21.15 23.47
C ALA A 173 -28.45 -20.11 22.34
N MET A 174 -27.36 -19.85 21.62
CA MET A 174 -27.33 -18.88 20.51
C MET A 174 -27.74 -19.48 19.17
N ALA A 175 -27.84 -20.81 19.08
CA ALA A 175 -28.11 -21.53 17.86
C ALA A 175 -29.30 -22.50 17.99
N SER A 176 -30.00 -22.73 16.90
CA SER A 176 -31.10 -23.70 16.84
C SER A 176 -30.63 -25.16 16.72
N SER A 177 -29.45 -25.38 16.13
CA SER A 177 -28.85 -26.71 15.97
C SER A 177 -27.33 -26.62 15.83
N SER A 178 -26.62 -27.72 16.08
CA SER A 178 -25.15 -27.75 15.97
C SER A 178 -24.68 -27.50 14.53
N ASN A 179 -25.44 -27.96 13.53
CA ASN A 179 -25.10 -27.83 12.11
C ASN A 179 -25.26 -26.40 11.59
N THR A 180 -26.06 -25.57 12.28
CA THR A 180 -26.31 -24.18 11.90
C THR A 180 -25.65 -23.18 12.85
N ALA A 181 -25.01 -23.66 13.91
CA ALA A 181 -24.52 -22.81 14.99
C ALA A 181 -23.57 -21.71 14.52
N ARG A 182 -22.55 -22.05 13.73
CA ARG A 182 -21.64 -21.05 13.17
C ARG A 182 -22.37 -19.97 12.39
N GLN A 183 -23.26 -20.36 11.48
CA GLN A 183 -23.99 -19.41 10.64
C GLN A 183 -24.87 -18.49 11.51
N GLU A 184 -25.67 -19.04 12.40
CA GLU A 184 -26.59 -18.26 13.25
C GLU A 184 -25.83 -17.31 14.18
N ILE A 185 -24.70 -17.74 14.75
CA ILE A 185 -23.90 -16.91 15.65
C ILE A 185 -23.15 -15.83 14.86
N ASN A 186 -22.66 -16.13 13.65
CA ASN A 186 -22.10 -15.11 12.76
C ASN A 186 -23.15 -14.05 12.38
N GLU A 187 -24.42 -14.42 12.19
CA GLU A 187 -25.50 -13.45 11.93
C GLU A 187 -25.73 -12.50 13.11
N LEU A 188 -25.53 -12.95 14.35
CA LEU A 188 -25.57 -12.06 15.53
C LEU A 188 -24.43 -11.04 15.48
N VAL A 189 -23.22 -11.50 15.13
CA VAL A 189 -22.05 -10.64 14.95
C VAL A 189 -22.25 -9.64 13.82
N HIS A 190 -22.75 -10.10 12.66
CA HIS A 190 -23.02 -9.24 11.51
C HIS A 190 -24.03 -8.13 11.85
N LYS A 191 -25.13 -8.49 12.53
CA LYS A 191 -26.13 -7.52 12.99
C LYS A 191 -25.52 -6.45 13.90
N ALA A 192 -24.62 -6.84 14.81
CA ALA A 192 -23.94 -5.88 15.67
C ALA A 192 -22.94 -5.00 14.89
N LEU A 193 -22.18 -5.60 13.97
CA LEU A 193 -21.22 -4.92 13.11
C LEU A 193 -21.89 -3.77 12.33
N ILE A 194 -22.98 -4.06 11.62
CA ILE A 194 -23.68 -3.05 10.80
C ILE A 194 -24.43 -2.01 11.63
N SER A 195 -24.93 -2.35 12.81
CA SER A 195 -25.78 -1.46 13.62
C SER A 195 -25.01 -0.59 14.60
N LYS A 196 -23.85 -1.03 15.08
CA LYS A 196 -23.05 -0.34 16.11
C LYS A 196 -21.67 0.09 15.66
N TYR A 197 -21.09 -0.58 14.66
CA TYR A 197 -19.69 -0.43 14.27
C TYR A 197 -19.57 -0.12 12.77
N SER A 198 -20.36 0.82 12.28
CA SER A 198 -20.41 1.17 10.85
C SER A 198 -19.08 1.70 10.27
N ASN A 199 -18.14 2.08 11.14
CA ASN A 199 -16.79 2.52 10.78
C ASN A 199 -15.79 1.37 10.59
N LEU A 200 -16.12 0.15 11.02
CA LEU A 200 -15.26 -1.02 10.87
C LEU A 200 -15.48 -1.71 9.51
N PRO A 201 -14.51 -2.51 9.03
CA PRO A 201 -14.67 -3.33 7.83
C PRO A 201 -15.90 -4.24 7.92
N GLN A 202 -16.72 -4.28 6.87
CA GLN A 202 -17.96 -5.08 6.85
C GLN A 202 -17.88 -6.32 5.95
N ASP A 203 -16.85 -6.38 5.08
CA ASP A 203 -16.73 -7.41 4.04
C ASP A 203 -16.47 -8.80 4.65
N ASN A 204 -15.67 -8.87 5.70
CA ASN A 204 -15.36 -10.12 6.39
C ASN A 204 -15.66 -10.01 7.88
N HIS A 205 -16.35 -11.02 8.41
CA HIS A 205 -16.64 -11.11 9.82
C HIS A 205 -16.86 -12.56 10.26
N VAL A 206 -16.60 -12.85 11.53
CA VAL A 206 -16.85 -14.16 12.15
C VAL A 206 -17.02 -14.00 13.66
N ALA A 207 -17.82 -14.84 14.28
CA ALA A 207 -17.89 -14.91 15.74
C ALA A 207 -16.62 -15.52 16.33
N PHE A 208 -16.05 -14.83 17.32
CA PHE A 208 -14.86 -15.26 18.03
C PHE A 208 -15.25 -16.23 19.14
N ILE A 209 -15.62 -17.44 18.75
CA ILE A 209 -16.13 -18.49 19.64
C ILE A 209 -15.85 -19.85 19.02
N SER A 210 -15.52 -20.85 19.84
CA SER A 210 -15.35 -22.23 19.38
C SER A 210 -16.69 -22.94 19.36
N ILE A 211 -17.06 -23.52 18.22
CA ILE A 211 -18.31 -24.28 18.06
C ILE A 211 -18.05 -25.75 18.35
N ASP A 212 -17.05 -26.33 17.69
CA ASP A 212 -16.62 -27.72 17.85
C ASP A 212 -15.11 -27.85 17.55
N SER A 213 -14.59 -29.08 17.55
CA SER A 213 -13.15 -29.34 17.33
C SER A 213 -12.63 -28.95 15.95
N ILE A 214 -13.51 -28.79 14.95
CA ILE A 214 -13.16 -28.38 13.59
C ILE A 214 -13.30 -26.86 13.49
N ASP A 215 -14.39 -26.29 14.01
CA ASP A 215 -14.69 -24.86 13.98
C ASP A 215 -14.39 -24.19 15.33
N ALA A 216 -13.12 -24.30 15.74
CA ALA A 216 -12.59 -23.68 16.95
C ALA A 216 -11.93 -22.32 16.66
N ILE A 217 -11.76 -21.49 17.69
CA ILE A 217 -11.08 -20.18 17.58
C ILE A 217 -9.73 -20.33 16.90
N LYS A 218 -8.89 -21.29 17.30
CA LYS A 218 -7.57 -21.51 16.69
C LYS A 218 -7.60 -21.79 15.19
N ASN A 219 -8.72 -22.30 14.66
CA ASN A 219 -8.90 -22.67 13.25
C ASN A 219 -9.49 -21.53 12.41
N ILE A 220 -9.90 -20.42 13.04
CA ILE A 220 -10.51 -19.28 12.34
C ILE A 220 -9.65 -18.76 11.18
N PRO A 221 -8.32 -18.57 11.31
CA PRO A 221 -7.52 -18.05 10.21
C PRO A 221 -7.53 -18.91 8.97
N GLU A 222 -7.43 -20.24 9.13
CA GLU A 222 -7.45 -21.18 8.02
C GLU A 222 -8.84 -21.24 7.36
N HIS A 223 -9.90 -21.30 8.17
CA HIS A 223 -11.28 -21.45 7.68
C HIS A 223 -11.86 -20.20 7.04
N TYR A 224 -11.55 -19.03 7.61
CA TYR A 224 -12.13 -17.75 7.18
C TYR A 224 -11.12 -16.85 6.47
N ARG A 225 -9.89 -17.33 6.25
CA ARG A 225 -8.81 -16.58 5.59
C ARG A 225 -8.45 -15.28 6.32
N VAL A 226 -8.47 -15.32 7.65
CA VAL A 226 -8.00 -14.18 8.47
C VAL A 226 -6.48 -14.06 8.31
N PRO A 227 -5.94 -12.88 7.94
CA PRO A 227 -4.50 -12.70 7.82
C PRO A 227 -3.81 -12.78 9.18
N THR A 228 -3.01 -13.82 9.43
CA THR A 228 -2.41 -14.06 10.74
C THR A 228 -1.35 -13.05 11.14
N ASN A 229 -0.77 -12.33 10.19
CA ASN A 229 0.26 -11.31 10.41
C ASN A 229 -0.31 -9.89 10.63
N TRP A 230 -1.64 -9.73 10.65
CA TRP A 230 -2.25 -8.42 10.90
C TRP A 230 -2.43 -8.17 12.40
N PRO A 231 -2.15 -6.93 12.86
CA PRO A 231 -2.41 -6.53 14.24
C PRO A 231 -3.91 -6.50 14.52
N ILE A 232 -4.24 -6.79 15.78
CA ILE A 232 -5.58 -6.92 16.28
C ILE A 232 -5.90 -5.70 17.17
N TYR A 233 -7.02 -5.05 16.90
CA TYR A 233 -7.48 -3.83 17.55
C TYR A 233 -8.85 -4.03 18.19
N SER A 234 -9.18 -3.21 19.19
CA SER A 234 -10.56 -3.00 19.59
C SER A 234 -11.27 -2.05 18.61
N SER A 235 -12.60 -1.97 18.70
CA SER A 235 -13.41 -1.03 17.92
C SER A 235 -13.06 0.45 18.13
N THR A 236 -12.26 0.77 19.15
CA THR A 236 -11.77 2.12 19.47
C THR A 236 -10.33 2.37 19.01
N ASP A 237 -9.80 1.52 18.12
CA ASP A 237 -8.44 1.57 17.57
C ASP A 237 -7.33 1.43 18.63
N ASN A 238 -7.60 0.77 19.75
CA ASN A 238 -6.57 0.37 20.70
C ASN A 238 -6.07 -1.04 20.38
N ILE A 239 -4.76 -1.25 20.42
CA ILE A 239 -4.17 -2.56 20.08
C ILE A 239 -4.43 -3.60 21.19
N ILE A 240 -4.85 -4.79 20.78
CA ILE A 240 -5.08 -5.96 21.66
C ILE A 240 -3.90 -6.92 21.56
N ALA A 241 -3.44 -7.19 20.33
CA ALA A 241 -2.33 -8.09 20.02
C ALA A 241 -1.66 -7.68 18.71
N TYR A 242 -0.38 -8.00 18.54
CA TYR A 242 0.41 -7.61 17.35
C TYR A 242 0.15 -8.50 16.13
N ASN A 243 -0.33 -9.72 16.34
CA ASN A 243 -0.68 -10.68 15.30
C ASN A 243 -1.50 -11.84 15.93
N TRP A 244 -1.95 -12.79 15.11
CA TRP A 244 -2.80 -13.88 15.58
C TRP A 244 -2.09 -14.82 16.56
N ASP A 245 -0.80 -15.06 16.37
CA ASP A 245 -0.01 -15.90 17.26
C ASP A 245 0.12 -15.23 18.65
N ASP A 246 0.39 -13.93 18.69
CA ASP A 246 0.40 -13.09 19.91
C ASP A 246 -0.97 -13.07 20.60
N LEU A 247 -2.07 -13.08 19.85
CA LEU A 247 -3.41 -13.17 20.44
C LEU A 247 -3.59 -14.49 21.21
N LEU A 248 -3.14 -15.62 20.66
CA LEU A 248 -3.37 -16.96 21.22
C LEU A 248 -2.18 -17.54 22.02
N ASP A 249 -1.09 -16.80 22.21
CA ASP A 249 0.06 -17.26 22.99
C ASP A 249 -0.16 -17.26 24.51
N GLY A 250 -1.32 -16.75 24.94
CA GLY A 250 -1.73 -16.67 26.33
C GLY A 250 -1.51 -15.31 26.96
N THR A 251 -1.13 -14.27 26.21
CA THR A 251 -1.15 -12.89 26.70
C THR A 251 -1.80 -11.90 25.73
N ILE A 252 -2.42 -10.85 26.25
CA ILE A 252 -2.88 -9.69 25.48
C ILE A 252 -2.36 -8.40 26.11
N ILE A 253 -2.28 -7.35 25.31
CA ILE A 253 -1.62 -6.09 25.70
C ILE A 253 -2.32 -5.41 26.89
N ASP A 254 -3.65 -5.42 26.92
CA ASP A 254 -4.46 -4.88 28.00
C ASP A 254 -5.78 -5.65 28.12
N GLN A 255 -6.50 -5.44 29.20
CA GLN A 255 -7.78 -6.08 29.51
C GLN A 255 -8.84 -5.63 28.51
N LEU A 256 -9.67 -6.56 28.02
CA LEU A 256 -10.76 -6.28 27.08
C LEU A 256 -11.71 -5.18 27.58
N GLN A 257 -11.92 -5.07 28.89
CA GLN A 257 -12.72 -4.00 29.50
C GLN A 257 -12.09 -2.61 29.35
N ASN A 258 -10.76 -2.50 29.46
CA ASN A 258 -10.05 -1.24 29.31
C ASN A 258 -10.01 -0.81 27.85
N LEU A 259 -9.95 -1.79 26.94
CA LEU A 259 -9.94 -1.60 25.50
C LEU A 259 -11.34 -1.34 24.91
N GLY A 260 -12.39 -1.40 25.73
CA GLY A 260 -13.77 -1.16 25.33
C GLY A 260 -14.39 -2.28 24.49
N VAL A 261 -13.86 -3.50 24.58
CA VAL A 261 -14.40 -4.67 23.86
C VAL A 261 -15.60 -5.24 24.59
N CYS A 262 -15.49 -5.54 25.88
CA CYS A 262 -16.58 -6.03 26.74
C CYS A 262 -16.36 -5.64 28.21
N ASP A 263 -17.43 -5.39 28.96
CA ASP A 263 -17.39 -4.96 30.37
C ASP A 263 -17.67 -6.10 31.36
N SER A 264 -17.90 -7.31 30.85
CA SER A 264 -18.09 -8.53 31.63
C SER A 264 -17.57 -9.76 30.87
N TYR A 265 -17.67 -10.95 31.48
CA TYR A 265 -17.22 -12.20 30.86
C TYR A 265 -17.88 -12.44 29.48
N TRP A 266 -17.20 -13.21 28.64
CA TRP A 266 -17.64 -13.50 27.28
C TRP A 266 -17.59 -15.01 27.00
N TRP A 267 -18.38 -15.47 26.03
CA TRP A 267 -18.44 -16.89 25.66
C TRP A 267 -17.28 -17.26 24.72
N SER A 268 -16.39 -18.14 25.17
CA SER A 268 -15.27 -18.61 24.34
C SER A 268 -15.45 -20.03 23.84
N GLY A 269 -16.00 -20.94 24.68
CA GLY A 269 -16.04 -22.39 24.40
C GLY A 269 -14.67 -23.00 24.15
N SER A 270 -13.60 -22.36 24.61
CA SER A 270 -12.24 -22.66 24.15
C SER A 270 -11.29 -22.90 25.31
N LEU A 271 -10.37 -23.85 25.13
CA LEU A 271 -9.16 -23.99 25.94
C LEU A 271 -8.22 -22.80 25.72
N HIS A 272 -7.15 -22.73 26.51
CA HIS A 272 -6.20 -21.61 26.50
C HIS A 272 -5.49 -21.39 25.16
N ASP A 273 -5.38 -22.42 24.32
CA ASP A 273 -4.78 -22.38 22.98
C ASP A 273 -5.80 -22.06 21.87
N GLY A 274 -7.04 -21.72 22.25
CA GLY A 274 -8.14 -21.49 21.32
C GLY A 274 -8.73 -22.76 20.71
N SER A 275 -8.32 -23.95 21.12
CA SER A 275 -9.00 -25.20 20.74
C SER A 275 -10.35 -25.33 21.44
N CYS A 276 -11.30 -26.02 20.83
CA CYS A 276 -12.65 -26.16 21.41
C CYS A 276 -12.62 -27.01 22.68
N ASP A 277 -13.26 -26.50 23.73
CA ASP A 277 -13.59 -27.25 24.94
C ASP A 277 -14.95 -27.95 24.73
N THR A 278 -14.92 -29.17 24.20
CA THR A 278 -16.14 -29.90 23.77
C THR A 278 -17.07 -30.28 24.92
N GLU A 279 -16.60 -30.22 26.17
CA GLU A 279 -17.42 -30.45 27.36
C GLU A 279 -18.15 -29.17 27.81
N TYR A 280 -17.53 -28.01 27.56
CA TYR A 280 -17.97 -26.71 28.06
C TYR A 280 -18.27 -25.76 26.90
N ASN A 281 -19.23 -26.11 26.06
CA ASN A 281 -19.67 -25.28 24.92
C ASN A 281 -21.20 -25.18 24.79
N CYS A 282 -21.94 -25.38 25.89
CA CYS A 282 -23.41 -25.29 25.89
C CYS A 282 -24.08 -26.19 24.84
N ASN A 283 -23.56 -27.42 24.67
CA ASN A 283 -23.99 -28.36 23.64
C ASN A 283 -23.91 -27.74 22.24
N ASN A 284 -22.72 -27.30 21.85
CA ASN A 284 -22.46 -26.55 20.61
C ASN A 284 -23.33 -25.29 20.48
N TRP A 285 -23.54 -24.61 21.60
CA TRP A 285 -24.34 -23.39 21.72
C TRP A 285 -25.82 -23.52 21.37
N THR A 286 -26.38 -24.72 21.50
CA THR A 286 -27.77 -25.01 21.13
C THR A 286 -28.73 -25.08 22.31
N SER A 287 -28.20 -25.23 23.53
CA SER A 287 -29.05 -25.43 24.70
C SER A 287 -28.45 -24.86 25.97
N THR A 288 -29.33 -24.40 26.86
CA THR A 288 -28.97 -24.01 28.21
C THR A 288 -29.16 -25.12 29.24
N THR A 289 -29.80 -26.23 28.87
CA THR A 289 -30.15 -27.35 29.76
C THR A 289 -30.05 -28.70 29.05
N LEU A 290 -29.83 -29.79 29.80
CA LEU A 290 -29.90 -31.13 29.24
C LEU A 290 -31.37 -31.53 29.01
N THR A 291 -31.78 -31.69 27.75
CA THR A 291 -33.08 -32.28 27.43
C THR A 291 -33.02 -33.81 27.52
N SER A 292 -33.07 -34.36 28.73
CA SER A 292 -33.72 -35.66 29.01
C SER A 292 -33.67 -36.03 30.49
N SER A 293 -34.83 -36.11 31.14
CA SER A 293 -35.44 -37.43 31.38
C SER A 293 -36.84 -37.28 31.95
N THR A 294 -37.64 -38.29 31.66
CA THR A 294 -38.99 -38.59 32.15
C THR A 294 -39.06 -38.85 33.67
N SER A 295 -38.26 -38.16 34.48
CA SER A 295 -38.27 -38.29 35.93
C SER A 295 -39.08 -37.18 36.58
N THR A 296 -40.15 -37.56 37.26
CA THR A 296 -41.00 -36.70 38.11
C THR A 296 -40.28 -36.12 39.34
N LEU A 297 -39.00 -36.45 39.52
CA LEU A 297 -38.10 -35.93 40.55
C LEU A 297 -36.68 -35.84 39.96
N MET A 298 -36.33 -34.76 39.25
CA MET A 298 -34.93 -34.53 38.87
C MET A 298 -34.58 -33.04 38.85
N VAL A 299 -33.48 -32.71 39.54
CA VAL A 299 -32.67 -31.53 39.27
C VAL A 299 -32.15 -31.69 37.84
N ILE A 300 -32.67 -30.91 36.90
CA ILE A 300 -32.18 -30.91 35.52
C ILE A 300 -30.75 -30.35 35.56
N PRO A 301 -29.72 -31.12 35.15
CA PRO A 301 -28.37 -30.60 35.19
C PRO A 301 -28.25 -29.48 34.17
N VAL A 302 -27.76 -28.34 34.65
CA VAL A 302 -27.58 -27.17 33.83
C VAL A 302 -26.31 -27.35 33.00
N LEU A 303 -26.41 -27.11 31.70
CA LEU A 303 -25.22 -27.12 30.84
C LEU A 303 -24.31 -25.96 31.23
N THR A 304 -23.01 -26.16 31.01
CA THR A 304 -22.03 -25.12 31.22
C THR A 304 -21.26 -24.82 29.93
N GLY A 305 -20.81 -23.59 29.81
CA GLY A 305 -19.98 -23.11 28.73
C GLY A 305 -18.71 -22.48 29.28
N ARG A 306 -17.61 -22.58 28.54
CA ARG A 306 -16.36 -21.94 28.88
C ARG A 306 -16.45 -20.45 28.54
N SER A 307 -16.08 -19.63 29.51
CA SER A 307 -15.98 -18.18 29.35
C SER A 307 -14.53 -17.70 29.25
N GLY A 308 -14.32 -16.57 28.59
CA GLY A 308 -13.12 -15.76 28.72
C GLY A 308 -13.34 -14.58 29.67
N ALA A 309 -12.25 -14.08 30.27
CA ALA A 309 -12.28 -12.98 31.22
C ALA A 309 -11.96 -11.62 30.59
N HIS A 310 -12.85 -10.65 30.79
CA HIS A 310 -12.68 -9.26 30.34
C HIS A 310 -11.58 -8.48 31.08
N ASN A 311 -11.24 -8.90 32.30
CA ASN A 311 -10.36 -8.21 33.25
C ASN A 311 -9.02 -8.95 33.45
N ARG A 312 -8.60 -9.74 32.46
CA ARG A 312 -7.36 -10.51 32.47
C ARG A 312 -6.56 -10.22 31.19
N THR A 313 -5.25 -10.32 31.32
CA THR A 313 -4.30 -10.18 30.20
C THR A 313 -3.47 -11.44 29.98
N ASN A 314 -3.62 -12.46 30.84
CA ASN A 314 -3.01 -13.78 30.68
C ASN A 314 -4.02 -14.73 30.01
N TYR A 315 -3.69 -16.02 29.89
CA TYR A 315 -4.52 -17.01 29.20
C TYR A 315 -5.97 -17.10 29.69
N GLU A 316 -6.27 -16.61 30.90
CA GLU A 316 -7.65 -16.51 31.41
C GLU A 316 -8.52 -15.55 30.59
N TRP A 317 -7.93 -14.67 29.77
CA TRP A 317 -8.67 -13.79 28.88
C TRP A 317 -9.55 -14.59 27.88
N ILE A 318 -9.09 -15.78 27.46
CA ILE A 318 -9.82 -16.71 26.59
C ILE A 318 -10.37 -17.96 27.32
N PHE A 319 -9.67 -18.45 28.34
CA PHE A 319 -10.01 -19.67 29.10
C PHE A 319 -10.09 -19.39 30.60
N SER A 320 -11.26 -18.94 31.07
CA SER A 320 -11.55 -18.65 32.47
C SER A 320 -12.45 -19.72 33.09
N ASN A 321 -13.63 -19.34 33.58
CA ASN A 321 -14.51 -20.21 34.33
C ASN A 321 -15.55 -20.91 33.45
N ASP A 322 -16.05 -22.02 33.98
CA ASP A 322 -17.29 -22.65 33.53
C ASP A 322 -18.48 -21.84 34.04
N ARG A 323 -19.36 -21.48 33.12
CA ARG A 323 -20.50 -20.61 33.37
C ARG A 323 -21.77 -21.34 33.04
N ASN A 324 -22.83 -21.04 33.78
CA ASN A 324 -24.13 -21.62 33.51
C ASN A 324 -24.60 -21.13 32.13
N CYS A 325 -25.04 -22.02 31.25
CA CYS A 325 -25.47 -21.61 29.91
C CYS A 325 -26.72 -20.70 29.91
N ASN A 326 -27.42 -20.55 31.05
CA ASN A 326 -28.46 -19.53 31.22
C ASN A 326 -27.91 -18.15 31.58
N ASP A 327 -26.63 -18.05 31.98
CA ASP A 327 -25.96 -16.76 32.20
C ASP A 327 -25.92 -15.99 30.88
N THR A 328 -26.02 -14.67 30.98
CA THR A 328 -25.94 -13.78 29.82
C THR A 328 -24.56 -13.16 29.78
N LEU A 329 -23.72 -13.57 28.82
CA LEU A 329 -22.34 -13.12 28.66
C LEU A 329 -22.15 -12.48 27.29
N HIS A 330 -21.06 -11.73 27.10
CA HIS A 330 -20.77 -11.15 25.79
C HIS A 330 -20.48 -12.22 24.74
N LEU A 331 -20.94 -11.97 23.51
CA LEU A 331 -20.39 -12.57 22.31
C LEU A 331 -19.38 -11.59 21.71
N ILE A 332 -18.20 -12.08 21.36
CA ILE A 332 -17.18 -11.29 20.65
C ILE A 332 -17.25 -11.61 19.15
N GLY A 333 -17.19 -10.57 18.33
CA GLY A 333 -17.04 -10.67 16.88
C GLY A 333 -15.65 -10.25 16.43
N LEU A 334 -15.23 -10.79 15.29
CA LEU A 334 -14.09 -10.36 14.49
C LEU A 334 -14.57 -9.74 13.18
N CYS A 335 -13.87 -8.71 12.69
CA CYS A 335 -13.97 -8.24 11.30
C CYS A 335 -12.61 -7.71 10.79
N TRP A 336 -12.38 -7.76 9.47
CA TRP A 336 -11.11 -7.33 8.85
C TRP A 336 -11.26 -6.95 7.36
#